data_AF-A0A0D1L8K6-F1
#
_entry.id   AF-A0A0D1L8K6-F1
#
_cell.length_a   1.000
_cell.length_b   1.000
_cell.length_c   1.000
_cell.angle_alpha   90.00
_cell.angle_beta   90.00
_cell.angle_gamma   90.00
#
_symmetry.space_group_name_H-M   'P 1'
#
loop_
_entity.id
_entity.type
_entity.pdbx_description
1 polymer ?
#
loop_
_entity_poly.entity_id
_entity_poly.type
_entity_poly.pdbx_seq_one_letter_code
_entity_poly.pdbx_strand_id
1 'polypeptide(L)'
;MGILTDEELIQRLAKSKMSNKKISSSSSFKNKALQKELLIVLLIYSYIEKWLNCDKNKPLYSYKGNEDLRREIAKGEDTITVLTIAKIY
;
A
#
# COMPACT_ATOMS: atom_id res chain seq x y z
N MET A 1 -5.37 8.60 -7.93
CA MET A 1 -5.52 7.41 -7.06
C MET A 1 -6.11 7.88 -5.73
N GLY A 2 -7.30 7.39 -5.38
CA GLY A 2 -7.99 7.74 -4.14
C GLY A 2 -7.71 6.76 -3.00
N ILE A 3 -8.11 7.15 -1.79
CA ILE A 3 -8.26 6.24 -0.66
C ILE A 3 -9.43 5.32 -0.98
N LEU A 4 -9.23 4.01 -0.84
CA LEU A 4 -10.24 3.03 -1.17
C LEU A 4 -11.10 2.72 0.06
N THR A 5 -12.40 2.55 -0.15
CA THR A 5 -13.30 1.98 0.86
C THR A 5 -13.05 0.48 1.00
N ASP A 6 -13.56 -0.12 2.08
CA ASP A 6 -13.41 -1.56 2.32
C ASP A 6 -14.11 -2.38 1.22
N GLU A 7 -15.25 -1.90 0.73
CA GLU A 7 -15.96 -2.47 -0.41
C GLU A 7 -15.12 -2.44 -1.70
N GLU A 8 -14.44 -1.34 -1.99
CA GLU A 8 -13.54 -1.24 -3.15
C GLU A 8 -12.32 -2.17 -3.02
N LEU A 9 -11.82 -2.37 -1.80
CA LEU A 9 -10.73 -3.33 -1.53
C LEU A 9 -11.18 -4.77 -1.80
N ILE A 10 -12.37 -5.15 -1.34
CA ILE A 10 -12.99 -6.46 -1.57
C ILE A 10 -13.27 -6.66 -3.07
N GLN A 11 -13.86 -5.65 -3.74
CA GLN A 11 -14.14 -5.71 -5.18
C GLN A 11 -12.86 -5.89 -6.00
N ARG A 12 -11.74 -5.26 -5.61
CA ARG A 12 -10.44 -5.48 -6.25
C ARG A 12 -9.99 -6.94 -6.14
N LEU A 13 -10.10 -7.53 -4.96
CA LEU A 13 -9.79 -8.96 -4.77
C LEU A 13 -10.70 -9.85 -5.59
N ALA A 14 -12.01 -9.60 -5.60
CA ALA A 14 -12.96 -10.37 -6.41
C ALA A 14 -12.66 -10.27 -7.91
N LYS A 15 -12.38 -9.05 -8.41
CA LYS A 15 -12.00 -8.82 -9.81
C LYS A 15 -10.69 -9.51 -10.19
N SER A 16 -9.76 -9.64 -9.24
CA SER A 16 -8.53 -10.40 -9.44
C SER A 16 -8.71 -11.91 -9.49
N LYS A 17 -9.80 -12.47 -8.97
CA LYS A 17 -10.12 -13.88 -9.21
C LYS A 17 -10.56 -14.11 -10.65
N MET A 18 -11.20 -13.10 -11.27
CA MET A 18 -11.71 -13.17 -12.64
C MET A 18 -10.66 -12.82 -13.70
N SER A 19 -9.81 -11.83 -13.43
CA SER A 19 -8.64 -11.56 -14.28
C SER A 19 -7.50 -12.48 -13.86
N ASN A 20 -6.69 -13.03 -14.77
CA ASN A 20 -5.54 -13.90 -14.44
C ASN A 20 -4.44 -13.24 -13.55
N LYS A 21 -4.70 -12.06 -12.96
CA LYS A 21 -3.83 -11.37 -12.01
C LYS A 21 -3.96 -11.97 -10.62
N LYS A 22 -2.92 -12.68 -10.17
CA LYS A 22 -2.80 -13.13 -8.78
C LYS A 22 -2.41 -11.97 -7.88
N ILE A 23 -3.38 -11.25 -7.30
CA ILE A 23 -3.12 -10.45 -6.10
C ILE A 23 -3.48 -11.26 -4.85
N SER A 24 -2.56 -11.29 -3.90
CA SER A 24 -2.69 -12.00 -2.62
C SER A 24 -3.41 -11.17 -1.56
N SER A 25 -3.44 -9.85 -1.72
CA SER A 25 -4.13 -8.91 -0.85
C SER A 25 -4.46 -7.61 -1.59
N SER A 26 -5.36 -6.81 -1.00
CA SER A 26 -5.68 -5.47 -1.47
C SER A 26 -5.61 -4.52 -0.29
N SER A 27 -4.84 -3.43 -0.43
CA SER A 27 -4.64 -2.46 0.64
C SER A 27 -4.80 -1.02 0.18
N SER A 28 -5.15 -0.14 1.13
CA SER A 28 -5.21 1.31 0.94
C SER A 28 -4.79 2.06 2.19
N PHE A 29 -4.32 3.30 2.03
CA PHE A 29 -4.05 4.18 3.16
C PHE A 29 -5.33 4.51 3.91
N LYS A 30 -5.23 4.78 5.21
CA LYS A 30 -6.35 5.17 6.06
C LYS A 30 -6.95 6.51 5.61
N ASN A 31 -6.08 7.46 5.24
CA ASN A 31 -6.51 8.75 4.73
C ASN A 31 -5.46 9.37 3.78
N LYS A 32 -5.89 10.41 3.08
CA LYS A 32 -5.08 11.10 2.06
C LYS A 32 -3.96 11.95 2.66
N ALA A 33 -4.12 12.43 3.90
CA ALA A 33 -3.12 13.24 4.58
C ALA A 33 -1.87 12.41 4.90
N LEU A 34 -2.04 11.26 5.57
CA LEU A 34 -0.98 10.30 5.87
C LEU A 34 -0.27 9.80 4.61
N GLN A 35 -1.03 9.53 3.54
CA GLN A 35 -0.45 9.15 2.25
C GLN A 35 0.49 10.26 1.72
N LYS A 36 0.08 11.53 1.81
CA LYS A 36 0.88 12.66 1.35
C LYS A 36 2.11 12.88 2.23
N GLU A 37 1.97 12.81 3.54
CA GLU A 37 3.09 12.97 4.49
C GLU A 37 4.17 11.93 4.23
N LEU A 38 3.80 10.65 4.11
CA LEU A 38 4.75 9.58 3.78
C LEU A 38 5.43 9.78 2.41
N LEU A 39 4.70 10.31 1.43
CA LEU A 39 5.26 10.63 0.12
C LEU A 39 6.21 11.84 0.16
N ILE A 40 5.92 12.84 0.99
CA ILE A 40 6.78 14.02 1.16
C ILE A 40 8.10 13.62 1.82
N VAL A 41 8.06 12.78 2.87
CA VAL A 41 9.27 12.23 3.50
C VAL A 41 10.18 11.58 2.45
N LEU A 42 9.60 10.82 1.52
CA LEU A 42 10.38 10.20 0.44
C LEU A 42 11.05 11.19 -0.51
N LEU A 43 10.33 12.25 -0.89
CA LEU A 43 10.81 13.25 -1.83
C LEU A 43 11.95 14.09 -1.23
N ILE A 44 11.94 14.32 0.09
CA ILE A 44 12.94 15.13 0.78
C ILE A 44 14.31 14.44 0.85
N TYR A 45 14.37 13.11 0.95
CA TYR A 45 15.61 12.40 1.29
C TYR A 45 16.41 11.84 0.10
N SER A 46 16.16 12.25 -1.15
CA SER A 46 16.90 11.78 -2.35
C SER A 46 16.93 10.25 -2.55
N TYR A 47 16.09 9.50 -1.83
CA TYR A 47 15.99 8.03 -1.96
C TYR A 47 15.58 7.60 -3.36
N ILE A 48 14.86 8.47 -4.09
CA ILE A 48 14.39 8.20 -5.45
C ILE A 48 15.56 7.96 -6.40
N GLU A 49 16.62 8.78 -6.37
CA GLU A 49 17.77 8.60 -7.28
C GLU A 49 18.54 7.32 -6.99
N LYS A 50 18.77 7.00 -5.71
CA LYS A 50 19.42 5.73 -5.33
C LYS A 50 18.57 4.52 -5.72
N TRP A 51 17.26 4.59 -5.55
CA TRP A 51 16.35 3.52 -5.93
C TRP A 51 16.24 3.33 -7.43
N LEU A 52 16.16 4.42 -8.21
CA LEU A 52 16.18 4.37 -9.67
C LEU A 52 17.45 3.70 -10.21
N ASN A 53 18.57 3.88 -9.52
CA ASN A 53 19.88 3.29 -9.84
C ASN A 53 20.12 1.91 -9.17
N CYS A 54 19.19 1.41 -8.38
CA CYS A 54 19.26 0.12 -7.69
C CYS A 54 18.18 -0.86 -8.20
N ASP A 55 18.07 -2.01 -7.53
CA ASP A 55 17.08 -3.05 -7.81
C ASP A 55 15.64 -2.55 -7.58
N LYS A 56 14.94 -2.26 -8.69
CA LYS A 56 13.52 -1.83 -8.72
C LYS A 56 12.56 -2.85 -8.10
N ASN A 57 13.02 -4.07 -7.79
CA ASN A 57 12.22 -5.07 -7.09
C ASN A 57 12.11 -4.82 -5.58
N LYS A 58 12.93 -3.93 -5.02
CA LYS A 58 12.85 -3.54 -3.60
C LYS A 58 11.98 -2.30 -3.43
N PRO A 59 11.23 -2.17 -2.33
CA PRO A 59 10.47 -0.96 -2.06
C PRO A 59 11.43 0.23 -1.89
N LEU A 60 11.11 1.35 -2.55
CA LEU A 60 11.78 2.63 -2.36
C LEU A 60 11.84 3.03 -0.88
N TYR A 61 10.78 2.73 -0.13
CA TYR A 61 10.75 2.98 1.31
C TYR A 61 9.79 2.06 2.03
N SER A 62 10.20 1.66 3.22
CA SER A 62 9.40 0.89 4.16
C SER A 62 9.29 1.68 5.45
N TYR A 63 8.11 2.20 5.73
CA TYR A 63 7.76 2.79 7.01
C TYR A 63 7.20 1.71 7.95
N LYS A 64 7.63 1.76 9.20
CA LYS A 64 7.05 0.99 10.31
C LYS A 64 6.86 1.95 11.48
N GLY A 65 5.61 2.18 11.85
CA GLY A 65 5.26 3.04 12.98
C GLY A 65 4.33 2.35 13.95
N ASN A 66 3.79 3.15 14.88
CA ASN A 66 2.84 2.71 15.90
C ASN A 66 1.40 3.18 15.61
N GLU A 67 1.20 3.91 14.51
CA GLU A 67 -0.10 4.46 14.12
C GLU A 67 -0.77 3.61 13.04
N ASP A 68 -2.09 3.64 12.98
CA ASP A 68 -2.88 3.01 11.93
C ASP A 68 -2.66 3.71 10.57
N LEU A 69 -1.92 3.07 9.66
CA LEU A 69 -1.58 3.68 8.37
C LEU A 69 -2.42 3.17 7.22
N ARG A 70 -2.67 1.86 7.19
CA ARG A 70 -3.29 1.20 6.04
C ARG A 70 -4.33 0.18 6.48
N ARG A 71 -5.31 -0.02 5.62
CA ARG A 71 -6.27 -1.11 5.71
C ARG A 71 -5.93 -2.14 4.65
N GLU A 72 -6.00 -3.41 4.99
CA GLU A 72 -5.74 -4.53 4.09
C GLU A 72 -6.76 -5.63 4.29
N ILE A 73 -7.21 -6.22 3.19
CA ILE A 73 -7.87 -7.52 3.17
C ILE A 73 -6.99 -8.50 2.41
N ALA A 74 -6.71 -9.65 3.04
CA ALA A 74 -5.99 -10.75 2.42
C ALA A 74 -6.94 -11.68 1.69
N LYS A 75 -6.45 -12.36 0.65
CA LYS A 75 -7.25 -13.30 -0.12
C LYS A 75 -7.64 -14.50 0.76
N GLY A 76 -8.94 -14.72 0.91
CA GLY A 76 -9.48 -15.82 1.72
C GLY A 76 -9.87 -15.40 3.14
N GLU A 77 -9.59 -14.16 3.51
CA GLU A 77 -10.08 -13.54 4.74
C GLU A 77 -11.36 -12.75 4.45
N ASP A 78 -12.25 -12.71 5.45
CA ASP A 78 -13.48 -11.92 5.41
C ASP A 78 -13.37 -10.62 6.23
N THR A 79 -12.21 -10.39 6.86
CA THR A 79 -12.00 -9.24 7.76
C THR A 79 -10.95 -8.28 7.22
N ILE A 80 -11.21 -6.98 7.43
CA ILE A 80 -10.25 -5.92 7.15
C ILE A 80 -9.30 -5.81 8.34
N THR A 81 -8.00 -5.89 8.05
CA THR A 81 -6.93 -5.70 9.02
C THR A 81 -6.36 -4.29 8.91
N VAL A 82 -6.03 -3.70 10.05
CA VAL A 82 -5.33 -2.42 10.12
C VAL A 82 -3.85 -2.66 10.29
N LEU A 83 -3.03 -1.98 9.49
CA LEU A 83 -1.59 -2.13 9.43
C LEU A 83 -0.90 -0.82 9.80
N THR A 84 0.13 -0.94 10.64
CA THR A 84 1.03 0.16 11.02
C THR A 84 2.30 0.24 10.16
N ILE A 85 2.30 -0.52 9.06
CA ILE A 85 3.42 -0.58 8.11
C ILE A 85 3.00 -0.04 6.74
N ALA A 86 3.87 0.76 6.12
CA ALA A 86 3.71 1.25 4.76
C ALA A 86 4.91 0.89 3.88
N LYS A 87 4.66 0.40 2.66
CA LYS A 87 5.70 0.20 1.64
C LYS A 87 5.35 1.04 0.43
N ILE A 88 6.32 1.80 -0.05
CA ILE A 88 6.24 2.58 -1.27
C ILE A 88 7.25 1.97 -2.22
N TYR A 89 6.78 1.61 -3.40
CA TYR A 89 7.56 1.08 -4.51
C TYR A 89 7.68 2.18 -5.56
#